data_AF-A0A7X6KZR0-F1
#
_entry.id   AF-A0A7X6KZR0-F1
#
_cell.length_a   1.000
_cell.length_b   1.000
_cell.length_c   1.000
_cell.angle_alpha   90.00
_cell.angle_beta   90.00
_cell.angle_gamma   90.00
#
_symmetry.space_group_name_H-M   'P 1'
#
loop_
_entity.id
_entity.type
_entity.pdbx_description
1 polymer ?
#
loop_
_entity_poly.entity_id
_entity_poly.type
_entity_poly.pdbx_seq_one_letter_code
_entity_poly.pdbx_strand_id
1 'polypeptide(L)'
;MDDRLMIYRCVRCDKLLAPIASGCSSCGSGELERVPSSGTGSVVSWRVVDRAPTDRQGGLVPLTIAIVELDEGPWVYTSLEGEIPSSSGRSVRVRFQPHPPEGRFPVFEVSTDSRSPSCAAPPHLSAQE
;
A
#
# COMPACT_ATOMS: atom_id res chain seq x y z
N MET A 1 -20.11 0.63 10.59
CA MET A 1 -18.69 0.24 10.66
C MET A 1 -18.04 0.89 9.47
N ASP A 2 -16.97 1.67 9.64
CA ASP A 2 -16.33 2.37 8.52
C ASP A 2 -15.62 1.35 7.62
N ASP A 3 -16.09 1.18 6.39
CA ASP A 3 -15.46 0.38 5.31
C ASP A 3 -14.20 1.06 4.74
N ARG A 4 -13.49 1.82 5.57
CA ARG A 4 -12.34 2.66 5.18
C ARG A 4 -11.13 2.32 6.01
N LEU A 5 -9.96 2.38 5.37
CA LEU A 5 -8.70 2.31 6.09
C LEU A 5 -8.54 3.54 6.98
N MET A 6 -8.35 3.31 8.27
CA MET A 6 -8.14 4.38 9.25
C MET A 6 -6.66 4.55 9.51
N ILE A 7 -6.15 5.77 9.37
CA ILE A 7 -4.79 6.18 9.71
C ILE A 7 -4.83 7.18 10.87
N TYR A 8 -3.66 7.55 11.40
CA TYR A 8 -3.59 8.58 12.44
C TYR A 8 -3.15 9.92 11.87
N ARG A 9 -3.73 11.01 12.38
CA ARG A 9 -3.21 12.37 12.27
C ARG A 9 -2.69 12.80 13.62
N CYS A 10 -1.50 13.40 13.67
CA CYS A 10 -1.00 14.01 14.89
C CYS A 10 -1.68 15.36 15.13
N VAL A 11 -2.31 15.55 16.29
CA VAL A 11 -3.03 16.78 16.65
C VAL A 11 -2.08 17.99 16.76
N ARG A 12 -0.79 17.75 16.98
CA ARG A 12 0.22 18.79 17.23
C ARG A 12 0.92 19.31 15.99
N CYS A 13 1.08 18.49 14.96
CA CYS A 13 1.84 18.85 13.76
C CYS A 13 1.22 18.35 12.45
N ASP A 14 -0.02 17.85 12.50
CA ASP A 14 -0.81 17.36 11.37
C ASP A 14 -0.20 16.22 10.56
N LYS A 15 0.92 15.64 10.99
CA LYS A 15 1.54 14.51 10.30
C LYS A 15 0.61 13.30 10.29
N LEU A 16 0.45 12.72 9.09
CA LEU A 16 -0.24 11.46 8.89
C LEU A 16 0.68 10.27 9.15
N LEU A 17 0.15 9.25 9.83
CA LEU A 17 0.89 8.15 10.42
C LEU A 17 0.16 6.84 10.17
N ALA A 18 0.94 5.77 10.03
CA ALA A 18 0.41 4.43 9.78
C ALA A 18 -0.57 3.97 10.89
N PRO A 19 -1.48 3.02 10.60
CA PRO A 19 -2.44 2.50 11.58
C PRO A 19 -1.80 1.84 12.81
N ILE A 20 -0.53 1.43 12.69
CA ILE A 20 0.26 0.78 13.75
C ILE A 20 1.13 1.78 14.55
N ALA A 21 1.06 3.07 14.26
CA ALA A 21 1.87 4.08 14.93
C ALA A 21 1.48 4.20 16.42
N SER A 22 2.48 4.17 17.29
CA SER A 22 2.32 4.38 18.75
C SER A 22 2.54 5.84 19.18
N GLY A 23 3.00 6.70 18.27
CA GLY A 23 3.27 8.11 18.51
C GLY A 23 3.70 8.81 17.21
N CYS A 24 3.76 10.14 17.25
CA CYS A 24 4.18 10.91 16.09
C CYS A 24 5.69 10.80 15.87
N SER A 25 6.08 10.23 14.72
CA SER A 25 7.51 10.13 14.33
C SER A 25 8.17 11.47 14.04
N SER A 26 7.42 12.57 13.94
CA SER A 26 7.97 13.91 13.68
C SER A 26 8.24 14.72 14.93
N CYS A 27 7.30 14.71 15.88
CA CYS A 27 7.34 15.58 17.06
C CYS A 27 7.34 14.82 18.39
N GLY A 28 7.20 13.50 18.38
CA GLY A 28 7.16 12.65 19.57
C GLY A 28 5.85 12.69 20.36
N SER A 29 4.85 13.49 19.97
CA SER A 29 3.57 13.53 20.66
C SER A 29 2.80 12.21 20.55
N GLY A 30 2.13 11.81 21.63
CA GLY A 30 1.16 10.72 21.67
C GLY A 30 -0.28 11.17 21.37
N GLU A 31 -0.52 12.46 21.12
CA GLU A 31 -1.83 13.01 20.79
C GLU A 31 -2.17 12.72 19.32
N LEU A 32 -2.80 11.57 19.08
CA LEU A 32 -3.18 11.07 17.76
C LEU A 32 -4.70 10.94 17.63
N GLU A 33 -5.24 11.37 16.49
CA GLU A 33 -6.65 11.18 16.13
C GLU A 33 -6.76 10.25 14.92
N ARG A 34 -7.82 9.43 14.85
CA ARG A 34 -8.08 8.55 13.70
C ARG A 34 -8.80 9.31 12.60
N VAL A 35 -8.27 9.24 11.39
CA VAL A 35 -8.86 9.84 10.19
C VAL A 35 -8.93 8.80 9.06
N PRO A 36 -9.94 8.86 8.18
CA PRO A 36 -10.01 7.97 7.04
C PRO A 36 -8.91 8.29 6.02
N SER A 37 -8.27 7.25 5.48
CA SER A 37 -7.43 7.33 4.28
C SER A 37 -8.29 7.18 3.03
N SER A 38 -7.80 7.71 1.90
CA SER A 38 -8.30 7.42 0.55
C SER A 38 -8.23 5.93 0.20
N GLY A 39 -7.36 5.18 0.88
CA GLY A 39 -7.17 3.75 0.67
C GLY A 39 -6.41 3.42 -0.61
N THR A 40 -5.71 4.37 -1.22
CA THR A 40 -4.89 4.14 -2.42
C THR A 40 -3.41 4.32 -2.12
N GLY A 41 -2.57 3.58 -2.85
CA GLY A 41 -1.13 3.63 -2.65
C GLY A 41 -0.34 2.87 -3.70
N SER A 42 0.96 2.79 -3.47
CA SER A 42 1.93 2.13 -4.34
C SER A 42 2.72 1.06 -3.58
N VAL A 43 2.93 -0.10 -4.20
CA VAL A 43 3.77 -1.16 -3.62
C VAL A 43 5.23 -0.71 -3.59
N VAL A 44 5.82 -0.67 -2.41
CA VAL A 44 7.25 -0.38 -2.18
C VAL A 44 8.08 -1.66 -2.23
N SER A 45 7.58 -2.72 -1.60
CA SER A 45 8.24 -4.03 -1.55
C SER A 45 7.21 -5.12 -1.27
N TRP A 46 7.45 -6.33 -1.77
CA TRP A 46 6.56 -7.46 -1.58
C TRP A 46 7.30 -8.80 -1.58
N ARG A 47 6.69 -9.81 -0.96
CA ARG A 47 7.11 -11.21 -0.97
C ARG A 47 5.89 -12.13 -0.99
N VAL A 48 6.00 -13.23 -1.73
CA VAL A 48 5.05 -14.34 -1.64
C VAL A 48 5.53 -15.27 -0.54
N VAL A 49 4.62 -15.61 0.37
CA VAL A 49 4.83 -16.57 1.44
C VAL A 49 3.76 -17.64 1.39
N ASP A 50 4.14 -18.88 1.67
CA ASP A 50 3.20 -19.97 1.82
C ASP A 50 2.48 -19.85 3.18
N ARG A 51 1.17 -19.63 3.17
CA ARG A 51 0.34 -19.55 4.38
C ARG A 51 -0.50 -20.82 4.52
N ALA A 52 -0.50 -21.41 5.71
CA ALA A 52 -1.44 -22.47 6.03
C ALA A 52 -2.87 -21.90 6.04
N PRO A 53 -3.83 -22.55 5.36
CA PRO A 53 -5.21 -22.12 5.37
C PRO A 53 -5.76 -22.09 6.81
N THR A 54 -6.64 -21.13 7.08
CA THR A 54 -7.26 -20.97 8.40
C THR A 54 -8.27 -22.08 8.68
N ASP A 55 -8.83 -22.71 7.64
CA ASP A 55 -9.60 -23.95 7.74
C ASP A 55 -8.69 -25.18 7.64
N ARG A 56 -8.92 -26.12 8.56
CA ARG A 56 -7.94 -27.11 8.99
C ARG A 56 -7.85 -28.33 8.07
N GLN A 57 -7.94 -28.14 6.76
CA GLN A 57 -7.77 -29.20 5.76
C GLN A 57 -7.43 -28.61 4.38
N GLY A 58 -6.19 -28.19 4.18
CA GLY A 58 -5.74 -27.68 2.89
C GLY A 58 -4.22 -27.51 2.82
N GLY A 59 -3.66 -27.68 1.61
CA GLY A 59 -2.26 -27.37 1.34
C GLY A 59 -1.94 -25.89 1.54
N LEU A 60 -0.66 -25.55 1.60
CA LEU A 60 -0.22 -24.16 1.72
C LEU A 60 -0.76 -23.33 0.54
N VAL A 61 -1.32 -22.17 0.86
CA VAL A 61 -1.83 -21.21 -0.14
C VAL A 61 -0.87 -20.03 -0.20
N PRO A 62 -0.41 -19.62 -1.40
CA PRO A 62 0.45 -18.46 -1.52
C PRO A 62 -0.29 -17.20 -1.10
N LEU A 63 0.32 -16.43 -0.19
CA LEU A 63 -0.12 -15.13 0.26
C LEU A 63 0.95 -14.10 -0.07
N THR A 64 0.56 -13.01 -0.72
CA THR A 64 1.49 -11.91 -0.99
C THR A 64 1.43 -10.92 0.17
N ILE A 65 2.55 -10.73 0.87
CA ILE A 65 2.73 -9.69 1.87
C ILE A 65 3.50 -8.53 1.25
N ALA A 66 3.06 -7.31 1.51
CA ALA A 66 3.66 -6.11 0.95
C ALA A 66 3.75 -4.95 1.94
N ILE A 67 4.63 -4.01 1.59
CA ILE A 67 4.69 -2.67 2.14
C ILE A 67 4.11 -1.75 1.07
N VAL A 68 3.04 -1.03 1.43
CA VAL A 68 2.40 -0.05 0.57
C VAL A 68 2.65 1.33 1.13
N GLU A 69 3.15 2.23 0.31
CA GLU A 69 3.14 3.67 0.58
C GLU A 69 1.78 4.20 0.16
N LEU A 70 1.00 4.67 1.14
CA LEU A 70 -0.27 5.34 0.84
C LEU A 70 0.00 6.68 0.14
N ASP A 71 -0.96 7.15 -0.65
CA ASP A 71 -0.84 8.45 -1.32
C ASP A 71 -0.74 9.62 -0.31
N GLU A 72 -1.23 9.41 0.92
CA GLU A 72 -1.05 10.35 2.02
C GLU A 72 0.37 10.38 2.61
N GLY A 73 1.24 9.44 2.21
CA GLY A 73 2.64 9.31 2.66
C GLY A 73 2.96 8.19 3.67
N PRO A 74 2.10 7.76 4.62
CA PRO A 74 2.48 6.72 5.56
C PRO A 74 2.54 5.34 4.90
N TRP A 75 3.45 4.50 5.40
CA TRP A 75 3.62 3.13 4.91
C TRP A 75 2.83 2.13 5.76
N VAL A 76 2.23 1.14 5.10
CA VAL A 76 1.37 0.14 5.73
C VAL A 76 1.82 -1.27 5.33
N TYR A 77 1.93 -2.16 6.32
CA TYR A 77 2.09 -3.59 6.09
C TYR A 77 0.72 -4.19 5.73
N THR A 78 0.64 -4.87 4.60
CA THR A 78 -0.60 -5.38 4.04
C THR A 78 -0.42 -6.78 3.45
N SER A 79 -1.52 -7.51 3.31
CA SER A 79 -1.61 -8.56 2.30
C SER A 79 -2.17 -7.99 0.99
N LEU A 80 -1.74 -8.56 -0.14
CA LEU A 80 -2.21 -8.17 -1.46
C LEU A 80 -3.03 -9.31 -2.10
N GLU A 81 -4.16 -8.93 -2.67
CA GLU A 81 -4.95 -9.76 -3.57
C GLU A 81 -4.71 -9.33 -5.02
N GLY A 82 -4.72 -10.33 -5.91
CA GLY A 82 -4.32 -10.17 -7.31
C GLY A 82 -2.83 -10.44 -7.55
N GLU A 83 -2.48 -10.55 -8.84
CA GLU A 83 -1.12 -10.83 -9.27
C GLU A 83 -0.32 -9.54 -9.41
N ILE A 84 0.88 -9.51 -8.83
CA ILE A 84 1.81 -8.39 -9.01
C ILE A 84 2.58 -8.64 -10.30
N PRO A 85 2.50 -7.74 -11.31
CA PRO A 85 3.26 -7.91 -12.54
C PRO A 85 4.77 -7.90 -12.24
N SER A 86 5.45 -8.97 -12.62
CA SER A 86 6.89 -9.17 -12.40
C SER A 86 7.78 -8.23 -13.23
N SER A 87 7.21 -7.60 -14.26
CA SER A 87 7.92 -6.81 -15.28
C SER A 87 7.20 -5.51 -15.58
N SER A 88 7.17 -4.62 -14.60
CA SER A 88 6.87 -3.23 -14.89
C SER A 88 7.84 -2.39 -14.09
N GLY A 89 8.76 -1.68 -14.75
CA GLY A 89 9.52 -0.58 -14.15
C GLY A 89 8.64 0.59 -13.72
N ARG A 90 7.39 0.31 -13.31
CA ARG A 90 6.34 1.20 -12.88
C ARG A 90 5.88 0.74 -11.49
N SER A 91 5.61 1.70 -10.62
CA SER A 91 5.04 1.43 -9.31
C SER A 91 3.67 0.77 -9.45
N VAL A 92 3.50 -0.38 -8.78
CA VAL A 92 2.23 -1.13 -8.79
C VAL A 92 1.24 -0.42 -7.89
N ARG A 93 0.09 -0.02 -8.44
CA ARG A 93 -0.97 0.67 -7.71
C ARG A 93 -1.87 -0.32 -7.01
N VAL A 94 -2.36 0.08 -5.84
CA VAL A 94 -3.25 -0.75 -5.02
C VAL A 94 -4.39 0.06 -4.43
N ARG A 95 -5.48 -0.64 -4.09
CA ARG A 95 -6.64 -0.06 -3.41
C ARG A 95 -7.06 -0.93 -2.23
N PHE A 96 -7.37 -0.30 -1.10
CA PHE A 96 -7.86 -0.96 0.10
C PHE A 96 -9.19 -1.67 -0.18
N GLN A 97 -9.28 -2.91 0.27
CA GLN A 97 -10.49 -3.72 0.15
C GLN A 97 -11.08 -3.95 1.55
N PRO A 98 -12.30 -3.47 1.82
CA PRO A 98 -12.96 -3.64 3.10
C PRO A 98 -13.54 -5.05 3.22
N HIS A 99 -12.66 -6.04 3.36
CA HIS A 99 -13.05 -7.40 3.77
C HIS A 99 -12.96 -7.54 5.30
N PRO A 100 -13.80 -8.40 5.92
CA PRO A 100 -13.57 -8.80 7.29
C PRO A 100 -12.14 -9.35 7.39
N PRO A 101 -11.30 -8.85 8.32
CA PRO A 101 -9.90 -9.23 8.35
C PRO A 101 -9.81 -10.69 8.79
N GLU A 102 -9.71 -11.62 7.84
CA GLU A 102 -9.32 -13.01 8.09
C GLU A 102 -7.80 -13.12 8.41
N GLY A 103 -7.17 -12.00 8.77
CA GLY A 103 -5.74 -11.85 8.96
C GLY A 103 -5.37 -10.67 9.85
N ARG A 104 -4.07 -10.54 10.11
CA ARG A 104 -3.48 -9.51 11.00
C ARG A 104 -3.26 -8.16 10.30
N PHE A 105 -3.40 -8.11 8.98
CA PHE A 105 -3.09 -6.95 8.16
C PHE A 105 -4.33 -6.49 7.39
N PRO A 106 -4.42 -5.20 7.02
CA PRO A 106 -5.37 -4.76 6.00
C PRO A 106 -5.11 -5.52 4.69
N VAL A 107 -6.13 -5.57 3.84
CA VAL A 107 -6.08 -6.20 2.53
C VAL A 107 -6.18 -5.12 1.45
N PHE A 108 -5.35 -5.24 0.44
CA PHE A 108 -5.33 -4.35 -0.71
C PHE A 108 -5.38 -5.17 -1.99
N GLU A 109 -6.12 -4.71 -2.99
CA GLU A 109 -6.18 -5.31 -4.31
C GLU A 109 -5.23 -4.57 -5.27
N VAL A 110 -4.50 -5.32 -6.09
CA VAL A 110 -3.70 -4.76 -7.18
C VAL A 110 -4.62 -4.07 -8.18
N SER A 111 -4.50 -2.75 -8.29
CA SER A 111 -5.20 -1.96 -9.29
C SER A 111 -4.46 -2.07 -10.61
N THR A 112 -5.05 -2.76 -11.59
CA THR A 112 -4.56 -2.78 -12.97
C THR A 112 -4.87 -1.44 -13.65
N ASP A 113 -4.29 -0.35 -13.14
CA ASP A 113 -4.30 0.92 -13.88
C ASP A 113 -3.41 0.75 -15.11
N SER A 114 -4.05 0.43 -16.23
CA SER A 114 -3.45 0.35 -17.55
C SER A 114 -3.25 1.75 -18.16
N ARG A 115 -3.01 2.80 -17.36
CA ARG A 115 -2.71 4.12 -17.91
C ARG A 115 -1.22 4.36 -17.93
N SER A 116 -0.62 3.89 -19.01
CA SER A 116 0.72 4.27 -19.43
C SER A 116 0.89 5.79 -19.47
N PRO A 117 1.88 6.40 -18.79
CA PRO A 117 2.49 7.59 -19.35
C PRO A 117 3.26 7.12 -20.58
N SER A 118 2.79 7.56 -21.75
CA SER A 118 3.54 7.47 -22.99
C SER A 118 4.94 8.03 -22.76
N CYS A 119 5.93 7.28 -23.24
CA CYS A 119 7.32 7.72 -23.30
C CYS A 119 7.38 8.98 -24.18
N ALA A 120 7.40 10.16 -23.59
CA ALA A 120 7.80 11.36 -24.31
C ALA A 120 9.33 11.33 -24.38
N ALA A 121 9.86 10.66 -25.39
CA ALA A 121 11.25 10.85 -25.79
C ALA A 121 11.44 12.33 -26.19
N PRO A 122 12.47 13.04 -25.69
CA PRO A 122 12.84 14.31 -26.28
C PRO A 122 13.32 14.06 -27.72
N PRO A 123 12.96 14.91 -28.70
CA PRO A 123 13.48 14.77 -30.04
C PRO A 123 15.00 14.91 -30.02
N HIS A 124 15.66 13.95 -30.65
CA HIS A 124 17.07 14.01 -31.05
C HIS A 124 17.33 15.37 -31.72
N LEU A 125 18.22 16.19 -31.17
CA LEU A 125 18.84 17.28 -31.92
C LEU A 125 20.32 16.96 -32.08
N SER A 126 20.64 16.40 -33.25
CA SER A 126 21.98 16.37 -33.81
C SER A 126 22.30 17.74 -34.42
N ALA A 127 23.43 18.33 -34.05
CA ALA A 127 24.26 19.31 -34.80
C ALA A 127 25.47 19.63 -33.88
N GLN A 128 26.72 19.27 -34.21
CA GLN A 128 27.70 20.11 -34.95
C GLN A 128 27.73 21.55 -34.40
N GLU A 129 28.84 22.08 -33.88
CA GLU A 129 30.16 22.29 -34.53
C GLU A 129 31.35 22.14 -33.57
#